data_AF-A0A2V6E1V2-F1
#
_entry.id   AF-A0A2V6E1V2-F1
#
_cell.length_a   1.000
_cell.length_b   1.000
_cell.length_c   1.000
_cell.angle_alpha   90.00
_cell.angle_beta   90.00
_cell.angle_gamma   90.00
#
_symmetry.space_group_name_H-M   'P 1'
#
loop_
_entity.id
_entity.type
_entity.pdbx_description
1 polymer ?
#
loop_
_entity_poly.entity_id
_entity_poly.type
_entity_poly.pdbx_seq_one_letter_code
_entity_poly.pdbx_strand_id
1 'polypeptide(L)' 'MITFAYQARDASGRIVSGIQDALNEDNAVTSLMSRGLMVLSLQKKAVA' A
#
# COMPACT_ATOMS: atom_id res chain seq x y z
N MET A 1 8.18 -10.89 7.10
CA MET A 1 7.37 -9.70 6.76
C MET A 1 7.75 -9.28 5.35
N ILE A 2 6.79 -8.93 4.51
CA ILE A 2 7.01 -8.54 3.11
C ILE A 2 6.82 -7.04 3.00
N THR A 3 7.75 -6.34 2.36
CA THR A 3 7.61 -4.92 2.06
C THR A 3 6.95 -4.73 0.71
N PHE A 4 5.86 -3.96 0.67
CA PHE A 4 5.17 -3.58 -0.55
C PHE A 4 5.38 -2.09 -0.81
N ALA A 5 5.78 -1.72 -2.03
CA ALA A 5 5.64 -0.36 -2.51
C ALA A 5 4.20 -0.16 -2.97
N TYR A 6 3.58 0.95 -2.59
CA TYR A 6 2.19 1.26 -2.94
C TYR A 6 2.06 2.62 -3.61
N GLN A 7 1.06 2.75 -4.47
CA GLN A 7 0.40 4.03 -4.77
C GLN A 7 -1.05 3.95 -4.35
N ALA A 8 -1.52 4.99 -3.69
CA ALA A 8 -2.90 5.10 -3.27
C ALA A 8 -3.39 6.54 -3.40
N ARG A 9 -4.69 6.74 -3.46
CA ARG A 9 -5.33 8.05 -3.44
C ARG A 9 -5.81 8.37 -2.04
N ASP A 10 -5.44 9.53 -1.50
CA ASP A 10 -5.96 10.00 -0.23
C ASP A 10 -7.40 10.53 -0.35
N ALA A 11 -8.04 10.82 0.78
CA ALA A 11 -9.40 11.37 0.81
C ALA A 11 -9.52 12.77 0.18
N SER A 12 -8.41 13.51 0.04
CA SER A 12 -8.35 14.79 -0.70
C SER A 12 -8.21 14.59 -2.21
N GLY A 13 -8.13 13.34 -2.67
CA GLY A 13 -8.00 12.98 -4.06
C GLY A 13 -6.56 13.02 -4.60
N ARG A 14 -5.55 13.20 -3.76
CA ARG A 14 -4.13 13.25 -4.16
C ARG A 14 -3.56 11.84 -4.21
N ILE A 15 -2.66 11.59 -5.16
CA ILE A 15 -1.93 10.32 -5.22
C ILE A 15 -0.72 10.40 -4.30
N VAL A 16 -0.65 9.45 -3.37
CA VAL A 16 0.45 9.24 -2.44
C VAL A 16 1.11 7.91 -2.73
N SER A 17 2.43 7.87 -2.67
CA SER A 17 3.23 6.66 -2.81
C SER A 17 4.04 6.41 -1.55
N GLY A 18 4.32 5.15 -1.25
CA GLY A 18 5.05 4.78 -0.04
C GLY A 18 5.42 3.31 0.00
N ILE A 19 5.86 2.86 1.18
CA ILE A 19 6.10 1.46 1.48
C ILE A 19 5.23 1.02 2.66
N GLN A 20 4.75 -0.21 2.60
CA GLN A 20 3.93 -0.84 3.63
C GLN A 20 4.44 -2.25 3.89
N ASP A 21 4.83 -2.53 5.13
CA ASP A 21 5.16 -3.89 5.54
C ASP A 21 3.89 -4.65 5.90
N ALA A 22 3.74 -5.86 5.38
CA ALA A 22 2.59 -6.72 5.64
C ALA A 22 2.97 -8.21 5.56
N LEU A 23 2.06 -9.07 6.03
CA LEU A 23 2.22 -10.53 5.92
C LEU A 23 1.99 -11.00 4.48
N ASN A 24 1.05 -10.37 3.79
CA ASN A 24 0.65 -10.65 2.41
C ASN A 24 0.05 -9.39 1.77
N GLU A 25 -0.32 -9.50 0.49
CA GLU A 25 -0.87 -8.39 -0.30
C GLU A 25 -2.21 -7.91 0.28
N ASP A 26 -3.12 -8.82 0.62
CA ASP A 26 -4.42 -8.47 1.19
C ASP A 26 -4.29 -7.64 2.47
N ASN A 27 -3.39 -8.04 3.39
CA ASN A 27 -3.14 -7.27 4.61
C ASN A 27 -2.58 -5.88 4.31
N ALA A 28 -1.72 -5.75 3.30
CA ALA A 28 -1.19 -4.45 2.90
C ALA A 28 -2.33 -3.55 2.38
N VAL A 29 -3.21 -4.07 1.52
CA VAL A 29 -4.36 -3.32 0.99
C VAL A 29 -5.33 -2.94 2.11
N THR A 30 -5.71 -3.88 3.00
CA THR A 30 -6.59 -3.59 4.14
C THR A 30 -5.98 -2.53 5.06
N SER A 31 -4.68 -2.60 5.34
CA SER A 31 -3.99 -1.61 6.16
C SER A 31 -3.99 -0.22 5.53
N LEU A 32 -3.81 -0.14 4.20
CA LEU A 32 -3.86 1.13 3.46
C LEU A 32 -5.29 1.69 3.41
N MET A 33 -6.29 0.84 3.15
CA MET A 33 -7.71 1.25 3.16
C MET A 33 -8.16 1.73 4.54
N SER A 34 -7.71 1.07 5.62
CA SER A 34 -7.99 1.50 6.99
C SER A 34 -7.41 2.87 7.32
N ARG A 35 -6.39 3.33 6.58
CA ARG A 35 -5.82 4.69 6.69
C ARG A 35 -6.58 5.71 5.84
N GLY A 36 -7.67 5.32 5.21
CA GLY A 36 -8.44 6.17 4.29
C GLY A 36 -7.77 6.33 2.92
N LEU A 37 -6.88 5.41 2.54
CA LEU A 37 -6.21 5.42 1.24
C LEU A 37 -6.88 4.43 0.27
N MET A 38 -7.20 4.88 -0.93
CA MET A 38 -7.69 4.02 -2.01
C MET A 38 -6.49 3.50 -2.82
N VAL A 39 -6.12 2.23 -2.63
CA VAL A 39 -4.96 1.62 -3.30
C VAL A 39 -5.19 1.54 -4.81
N LEU A 40 -4.25 2.10 -5.58
CA LEU A 40 -4.25 2.10 -7.04
C LEU A 40 -3.28 1.06 -7.60
N SER A 41 -2.12 0.92 -6.96
CA SER A 41 -1.15 -0.12 -7.28
C SER A 41 -0.43 -0.57 -6.02
N LEU A 42 -0.07 -1.84 -6.00
CA LEU A 42 0.69 -2.46 -4.93
C LEU A 42 1.70 -3.40 -5.58
N GLN A 43 2.97 -3.23 -5.24
CA GLN A 43 4.06 -4.01 -5.80
C GLN A 43 4.91 -4.54 -4.66
N LYS A 44 5.08 -5.87 -4.60
CA LYS A 44 6.02 -6.50 -3.69
C LYS A 44 7.44 -6.05 -4.03
N LYS A 45 8.15 -5.43 -3.08
CA LYS A 45 9.60 -5.24 -3.22
C LYS A 45 10.25 -6.61 -2.99
N ALA A 46 10.86 -7.16 -4.04
CA ALA A 46 11.74 -8.31 -3.88
C ALA A 46 12.91 -7.88 -2.99
N VAL A 47 13.13 -8.59 -1.89
CA VAL A 47 14.39 -8.51 -1.16
C VAL A 47 15.37 -9.32 -2.02
N ALA A 48 16.27 -8.61 -2.70
CA ALA A 48 17.37 -9.21 -3.46
C ALA A 48 18.46 -9.72 -2.50
#